data_AF-A0AAE0DC37-F1
#
_entry.id   AF-A0AAE0DC37-F1
#
_cell.length_a   1.000
_cell.length_b   1.000
_cell.length_c   1.000
_cell.angle_alpha   90.00
_cell.angle_beta   90.00
_cell.angle_gamma   90.00
#
_symmetry.space_group_name_H-M   'P 1'
#
loop_
_entity.id
_entity.type
_entity.pdbx_description
1 polymer ?
#
loop_
_entity_poly.entity_id
_entity_poly.type
_entity_poly.pdbx_seq_one_letter_code
_entity_poly.pdbx_strand_id
1 'polypeptide(L)'
;MDLSLPHYQELCSQCEGLDILSQDFQMTDTLSNLEKRADACGFCKLLAKAWTKTQAPKEFRLQRYGPTLRIDNASVPLLSIVRDPGGSSEIPKYIQVGFPNLPPTRHPLHFEIIRQWLKECDNNPAHDNCQCDESPTLPTRLLDVQTSTIRLIETEGLQGQYLALSHPWGDPIKHSHFCTYTSNIERHKAGIDFNILPDTFKDAVTITRELNIKYLWIDSLCIIQGPDGDFTEQSKHMEDVFSSAYCVLAASRAAGQCDGFLGDRAKRDYITFSRGEGEIYHVCEEIDNFQGDVIDGALNQRGWVLQERALARRTIYFTKKQTYWECGGGIRCETFTKLKNNIAAFLGDPKFPEVAMRSTRGEMIYLYQMFYQQYSRLQFSKVEDRPFAIAGLEKRLLQGFATRGGYGVFDDGKGLLHRSLLWCRSFGGILGRIKFPVEKKTFVPTWSDGVRGRHRLPGSGVEQNRMGTARSPIPMERRLACPVHHGQKQHNLSRCYCETL
;
A
#
# COMPACT_ATOMS: atom_id res chain seq x y z
N MET A 1 19.24 -22.38 7.97
CA MET A 1 18.09 -22.67 8.85
C MET A 1 17.10 -23.40 7.96
N ASP A 2 16.84 -24.68 8.22
CA ASP A 2 16.00 -25.49 7.35
C ASP A 2 14.56 -24.94 7.44
N LEU A 3 14.10 -24.32 6.35
CA LEU A 3 12.76 -23.69 6.27
C LEU A 3 11.63 -24.73 6.27
N SER A 4 11.99 -26.02 6.22
CA SER A 4 11.08 -27.13 5.95
C SER A 4 10.82 -28.05 7.14
N LEU A 5 11.46 -27.86 8.29
CA LEU A 5 11.21 -28.74 9.43
C LEU A 5 9.86 -28.38 10.09
N PRO A 6 8.85 -29.28 10.03
CA PRO A 6 7.56 -29.04 10.65
C PRO A 6 7.71 -28.87 12.16
N HIS A 7 7.20 -27.75 12.69
CA HIS A 7 7.00 -27.62 14.12
C HIS A 7 5.74 -28.41 14.48
N TYR A 8 5.93 -29.67 14.83
CA TYR A 8 4.88 -30.47 15.47
C TYR A 8 4.74 -29.97 16.90
N GLN A 9 3.59 -29.36 17.21
CA GLN A 9 3.15 -29.11 18.57
C GLN A 9 1.98 -30.04 18.83
N GLU A 10 1.88 -30.57 20.05
CA GLU A 10 0.78 -31.44 20.45
C GLU A 10 -0.57 -30.71 20.30
N LEU A 11 -1.61 -31.46 19.95
CA LEU A 11 -3.00 -31.01 19.92
C LEU A 11 -3.73 -31.62 21.11
N CYS A 12 -4.69 -30.89 21.70
CA CYS A 12 -5.59 -31.52 22.67
C CYS A 12 -6.64 -32.36 21.95
N SER A 13 -7.30 -33.26 22.67
CA SER A 13 -8.36 -34.15 22.13
C SER A 13 -9.48 -33.41 21.38
N GLN A 14 -9.82 -32.20 21.82
CA GLN A 14 -10.80 -31.36 21.12
C GLN A 14 -10.26 -30.86 19.76
N CYS A 15 -8.97 -30.55 19.67
CA CYS A 15 -8.33 -30.02 18.48
C CYS A 15 -7.93 -31.10 17.47
N GLU A 16 -7.64 -32.32 17.93
CA GLU A 16 -7.37 -33.48 17.07
C GLU A 16 -8.58 -33.87 16.20
N GLY A 17 -9.80 -33.71 16.74
CA GLY A 17 -11.05 -34.04 16.03
C GLY A 17 -11.56 -32.96 15.07
N LEU A 18 -10.84 -31.85 14.88
CA LEU A 18 -11.32 -30.72 14.07
C LEU A 18 -11.09 -30.96 12.58
N ASP A 19 -12.16 -30.88 11.80
CA ASP A 19 -12.05 -30.80 10.34
C ASP A 19 -11.94 -29.34 9.88
N ILE A 20 -10.79 -28.71 10.14
CA ILE A 20 -10.51 -27.31 9.75
C ILE A 20 -10.58 -27.13 8.22
N LEU A 21 -10.37 -28.20 7.45
CA LEU A 21 -10.46 -28.20 5.99
C LEU A 21 -11.89 -28.37 5.46
N SER A 22 -12.90 -28.50 6.31
CA SER A 22 -14.31 -28.39 5.90
C SER A 22 -14.69 -26.95 5.54
N GLN A 23 -15.52 -26.76 4.50
CA GLN A 23 -16.02 -25.42 4.13
C GLN A 23 -17.01 -24.87 5.15
N ASP A 24 -17.74 -25.76 5.84
CA ASP A 24 -18.71 -25.41 6.87
C ASP A 24 -18.09 -25.47 8.28
N PHE A 25 -16.75 -25.43 8.36
CA PHE A 25 -16.04 -25.47 9.62
C PHE A 25 -16.44 -24.30 10.53
N GLN A 26 -16.90 -24.66 11.72
CA GLN A 26 -17.22 -23.74 12.80
C GLN A 26 -16.87 -24.36 14.15
N MET A 27 -16.37 -23.55 15.07
CA MET A 27 -16.24 -23.91 16.48
C MET A 27 -16.60 -22.72 17.36
N THR A 28 -17.02 -23.00 18.59
CA THR A 28 -17.22 -21.98 19.61
C THR A 28 -16.31 -22.25 20.79
N ASP A 29 -15.66 -21.22 21.32
CA ASP A 29 -14.91 -21.32 22.56
C ASP A 29 -14.79 -19.97 23.29
N THR A 30 -14.09 -19.97 24.43
CA THR A 30 -13.77 -18.78 25.21
C THR A 30 -12.26 -18.60 25.35
N LEU A 31 -11.81 -17.36 25.50
CA LEU A 31 -10.38 -17.08 25.71
C LEU A 31 -9.82 -17.84 26.93
N SER A 32 -10.56 -17.87 28.04
CA SER A 32 -10.12 -18.56 29.26
C SER A 32 -9.94 -20.07 29.05
N ASN A 33 -10.81 -20.70 28.27
CA ASN A 33 -10.68 -22.12 27.94
C ASN A 33 -9.49 -22.38 27.02
N LEU A 34 -9.25 -21.51 26.04
CA LEU A 34 -8.07 -21.62 25.18
C LEU A 34 -6.78 -21.50 25.99
N GLU A 35 -6.69 -20.50 26.88
CA GLU A 35 -5.52 -20.27 27.74
C GLU A 35 -5.23 -21.47 28.64
N LYS A 36 -6.28 -22.08 29.24
CA LYS A 36 -6.13 -23.31 30.05
C LYS A 36 -5.55 -24.49 29.26
N ARG A 37 -5.81 -24.55 27.95
CA ARG A 37 -5.32 -25.64 27.08
C ARG A 37 -4.05 -25.26 26.31
N ALA A 38 -3.62 -23.99 26.35
CA ALA A 38 -2.52 -23.48 25.55
C ALA A 38 -1.16 -24.12 25.93
N ASP A 39 -1.00 -24.58 27.16
CA ASP A 39 0.23 -25.24 27.61
C ASP A 39 0.42 -26.64 26.99
N ALA A 40 -0.69 -27.31 26.65
CA ALA A 40 -0.69 -28.68 26.10
C ALA A 40 -1.18 -28.75 24.64
N CYS A 41 -1.65 -27.65 24.05
CA CYS A 41 -2.18 -27.62 22.69
C CYS A 41 -1.66 -26.39 21.92
N GLY A 42 -0.82 -26.65 20.92
CA GLY A 42 -0.24 -25.58 20.09
C GLY A 42 -1.27 -24.79 19.30
N PHE A 43 -2.35 -25.42 18.85
CA PHE A 43 -3.45 -24.73 18.17
C PHE A 43 -4.21 -23.80 19.12
N CYS A 44 -4.51 -24.26 20.35
CA CYS A 44 -5.13 -23.41 21.37
C CYS A 44 -4.21 -22.24 21.75
N LYS A 45 -2.90 -22.47 21.85
CA LYS A 45 -1.90 -21.41 22.10
C LYS A 45 -1.85 -20.37 20.98
N LEU A 46 -1.78 -20.83 19.73
CA LEU A 46 -1.80 -19.96 18.55
C LEU A 46 -3.09 -19.13 18.50
N LEU A 47 -4.24 -19.79 18.71
CA LEU A 47 -5.54 -19.13 18.69
C LEU A 47 -5.70 -18.12 19.83
N ALA A 48 -5.27 -18.46 21.05
CA ALA A 48 -5.27 -17.54 22.20
C ALA A 48 -4.37 -16.32 21.93
N LYS A 49 -3.16 -16.53 21.41
CA LYS A 49 -2.24 -15.43 21.07
C LYS A 49 -2.83 -14.53 19.99
N ALA A 50 -3.37 -15.10 18.92
CA ALA A 50 -4.01 -14.31 17.87
C ALA A 50 -5.23 -13.53 18.41
N TRP A 51 -6.01 -14.16 19.29
CA TRP A 51 -7.17 -13.57 19.95
C TRP A 51 -6.83 -12.30 20.73
N THR A 52 -5.74 -12.29 21.50
CA THR A 52 -5.34 -11.11 22.30
C THR A 52 -5.13 -9.84 21.47
N LYS A 53 -4.96 -9.98 20.15
CA LYS A 53 -4.81 -8.85 19.21
C LYS A 53 -6.15 -8.29 18.73
N THR A 54 -7.26 -8.92 19.10
CA THR A 54 -8.63 -8.52 18.71
C THR A 54 -9.36 -7.82 19.86
N GLN A 55 -10.38 -7.02 19.54
CA GLN A 55 -11.30 -6.42 20.52
C GLN A 55 -12.60 -7.25 20.68
N ALA A 56 -12.53 -8.56 20.41
CA ALA A 56 -13.71 -9.40 20.29
C ALA A 56 -14.30 -9.84 21.66
N PRO A 57 -15.58 -10.28 21.72
CA PRO A 57 -16.26 -10.68 22.97
C PRO A 57 -15.62 -11.90 23.64
N LYS A 58 -15.83 -12.08 24.96
CA LYS A 58 -15.21 -13.20 25.73
C LYS A 58 -15.49 -14.60 25.18
N GLU A 59 -16.61 -14.77 24.48
CA GLU A 59 -16.98 -15.98 23.74
C GLU A 59 -16.95 -15.68 22.25
N PHE A 60 -16.51 -16.65 21.46
CA PHE A 60 -16.34 -16.48 20.04
C PHE A 60 -16.76 -17.69 19.25
N ARG A 61 -17.21 -17.42 18.02
CA ARG A 61 -17.35 -18.43 16.98
C ARG A 61 -16.27 -18.21 15.95
N LEU A 62 -15.42 -19.22 15.76
CA LEU A 62 -14.40 -19.25 14.72
C LEU A 62 -14.99 -20.01 13.52
N GLN A 63 -14.96 -19.38 12.35
CA GLN A 63 -15.46 -19.94 11.10
C GLN A 63 -14.36 -19.89 10.03
N ARG A 64 -14.46 -20.77 9.05
CA ARG A 64 -13.58 -20.74 7.90
C ARG A 64 -14.16 -19.92 6.75
N TYR A 65 -13.31 -19.09 6.15
CA TYR A 65 -13.59 -18.33 4.93
C TYR A 65 -12.44 -18.54 3.95
N GLY A 66 -12.63 -19.48 3.02
CA GLY A 66 -11.62 -19.86 2.03
C GLY A 66 -10.31 -20.34 2.71
N PRO A 67 -9.16 -19.69 2.46
CA PRO A 67 -7.90 -20.05 3.09
C PRO A 67 -7.70 -19.42 4.48
N THR A 68 -8.71 -18.77 5.08
CA THR A 68 -8.56 -18.05 6.36
C THR A 68 -9.55 -18.52 7.42
N LEU A 69 -9.18 -18.38 8.69
CA LEU A 69 -10.07 -18.54 9.84
C LEU A 69 -10.38 -17.17 10.44
N ARG A 70 -11.66 -16.91 10.68
CA ARG A 70 -12.17 -15.62 11.16
C ARG A 70 -13.12 -15.81 12.33
N ILE A 71 -13.15 -14.83 13.21
CA ILE A 71 -14.12 -14.77 14.30
C ILE A 71 -15.35 -13.99 13.82
N ASP A 72 -16.54 -14.37 14.28
CA ASP A 72 -17.77 -13.60 14.07
C ASP A 72 -17.54 -12.12 14.43
N ASN A 73 -17.89 -11.21 13.50
CA ASN A 73 -17.72 -9.76 13.60
C ASN A 73 -16.28 -9.22 13.50
N ALA A 74 -15.27 -10.06 13.27
CA ALA A 74 -13.93 -9.58 12.96
C ALA A 74 -13.85 -9.06 11.51
N SER A 75 -13.32 -7.85 11.33
CA SER A 75 -13.13 -7.25 10.00
C SER A 75 -11.94 -7.84 9.23
N VAL A 76 -11.03 -8.51 9.92
CA VAL A 76 -9.80 -9.10 9.38
C VAL A 76 -9.70 -10.58 9.76
N PRO A 77 -9.06 -11.41 8.93
CA PRO A 77 -8.78 -12.78 9.30
C PRO A 77 -7.80 -12.87 10.47
N LEU A 78 -7.95 -13.95 11.25
CA LEU A 78 -7.16 -14.19 12.45
C LEU A 78 -5.99 -15.12 12.18
N LEU A 79 -6.25 -16.20 11.45
CA LEU A 79 -5.28 -17.22 11.06
C LEU A 79 -5.44 -17.54 9.57
N SER A 80 -4.35 -17.97 8.94
CA SER A 80 -4.33 -18.45 7.56
C SER A 80 -4.05 -19.96 7.52
N ILE A 81 -4.62 -20.65 6.55
CA ILE A 81 -4.34 -22.05 6.27
C ILE A 81 -3.50 -22.11 5.00
N VAL A 82 -2.34 -22.74 5.09
CA VAL A 82 -1.43 -22.93 3.94
C VAL A 82 -1.05 -24.40 3.81
N ARG A 83 -0.73 -24.80 2.59
CA ARG A 83 -0.18 -26.13 2.28
C ARG A 83 1.17 -26.01 1.59
N ASP A 84 1.98 -27.04 1.73
CA ASP A 84 3.25 -27.12 1.01
C ASP A 84 3.01 -27.29 -0.50
N PRO A 85 3.91 -26.73 -1.35
CA PRO A 85 3.81 -26.89 -2.79
C PRO A 85 3.87 -28.35 -3.25
N GLY A 86 4.55 -29.22 -2.48
CA GLY A 86 4.63 -30.66 -2.71
C GLY A 86 3.58 -31.52 -1.98
N GLY A 87 2.58 -30.89 -1.35
CA GLY A 87 1.57 -31.61 -0.56
C GLY A 87 0.69 -32.57 -1.38
N SER A 88 0.11 -33.57 -0.71
CA SER A 88 -0.80 -34.58 -1.28
C SER A 88 -1.90 -33.96 -2.17
N SER A 89 -2.30 -34.68 -3.22
CA SER A 89 -3.38 -34.28 -4.14
C SER A 89 -4.76 -34.19 -3.48
N GLU A 90 -4.89 -34.70 -2.26
CA GLU A 90 -6.15 -34.75 -1.50
C GLU A 90 -6.46 -33.43 -0.76
N ILE A 91 -5.46 -32.58 -0.50
CA ILE A 91 -5.72 -31.26 0.07
C ILE A 91 -6.46 -30.40 -0.96
N PRO A 92 -7.62 -29.80 -0.58
CA PRO A 92 -8.42 -29.06 -1.55
C PRO A 92 -7.64 -27.91 -2.21
N LYS A 93 -7.73 -27.81 -3.54
CA LYS A 93 -6.98 -26.83 -4.35
C LYS A 93 -7.23 -25.36 -3.99
N TYR A 94 -8.33 -25.07 -3.30
CA TYR A 94 -8.66 -23.73 -2.82
C TYR A 94 -7.91 -23.34 -1.53
N ILE A 95 -7.20 -24.28 -0.88
CA ILE A 95 -6.16 -23.93 0.09
C ILE A 95 -4.93 -23.45 -0.66
N GLN A 96 -4.50 -22.25 -0.29
CA GLN A 96 -3.35 -21.62 -0.93
C GLN A 96 -2.06 -22.34 -0.58
N VAL A 97 -1.19 -22.45 -1.58
CA VAL A 97 0.22 -22.77 -1.35
C VAL A 97 0.86 -21.55 -0.69
N GLY A 98 1.68 -21.76 0.33
CA GLY A 98 2.35 -20.66 1.02
C GLY A 98 3.39 -21.16 2.00
N PHE A 99 4.19 -20.24 2.52
CA PHE A 99 5.21 -20.56 3.53
C PHE A 99 4.64 -20.42 4.95
N PRO A 100 4.69 -21.48 5.79
CA PRO A 100 4.31 -21.35 7.19
C PRO A 100 5.27 -20.43 7.95
N ASN A 101 6.56 -20.46 7.58
CA ASN A 101 7.55 -19.49 8.04
C ASN A 101 8.18 -18.80 6.83
N LEU A 102 8.16 -17.46 6.81
CA LEU A 102 8.71 -16.70 5.70
C LEU A 102 10.23 -16.89 5.62
N PRO A 103 10.82 -16.91 4.41
CA PRO A 103 12.27 -16.92 4.26
C PRO A 103 12.89 -15.72 5.00
N PRO A 104 14.04 -15.87 5.68
CA PRO A 104 14.78 -14.75 6.22
C PRO A 104 15.09 -13.71 5.14
N THR A 105 15.16 -12.44 5.53
CA THR A 105 15.67 -11.41 4.64
C THR A 105 17.12 -11.75 4.25
N ARG A 106 17.50 -11.40 3.02
CA ARG A 106 18.81 -11.76 2.41
C ARG A 106 19.01 -13.24 2.09
N HIS A 107 18.04 -14.10 2.37
CA HIS A 107 18.10 -15.50 1.94
C HIS A 107 17.90 -15.57 0.40
N PRO A 108 18.57 -16.49 -0.33
CA PRO A 108 18.39 -16.62 -1.79
C PRO A 108 16.93 -16.78 -2.22
N LEU A 109 16.12 -17.50 -1.42
CA LEU A 109 14.69 -17.66 -1.67
C LEU A 109 13.90 -16.34 -1.52
N HIS A 110 14.29 -15.44 -0.61
CA HIS A 110 13.67 -14.11 -0.50
C HIS A 110 13.89 -13.30 -1.77
N PHE A 111 15.12 -13.31 -2.30
CA PHE A 111 15.43 -12.64 -3.57
C PHE A 111 14.75 -13.31 -4.77
N GLU A 112 14.64 -14.65 -4.78
CA GLU A 112 13.92 -15.37 -5.82
C GLU A 112 12.44 -14.98 -5.87
N ILE A 113 11.76 -14.86 -4.72
CA ILE A 113 10.36 -14.38 -4.67
C ILE A 113 10.23 -13.01 -5.33
N ILE A 114 11.12 -12.07 -5.02
CA ILE A 114 11.12 -10.73 -5.59
C ILE A 114 11.36 -10.79 -7.11
N ARG A 115 12.34 -11.58 -7.56
CA ARG A 115 12.63 -11.79 -8.98
C ARG A 115 11.44 -12.38 -9.73
N GLN A 116 10.72 -13.33 -9.13
CA GLN A 116 9.52 -13.90 -9.74
C GLN A 116 8.38 -12.88 -9.85
N TRP A 117 8.17 -12.02 -8.86
CA TRP A 117 7.17 -10.94 -8.98
C TRP A 117 7.46 -9.98 -10.13
N LEU A 118 8.72 -9.58 -10.29
CA LEU A 118 9.16 -8.75 -11.41
C LEU A 118 8.95 -9.48 -12.73
N LYS A 119 9.47 -10.71 -12.84
CA LYS A 119 9.35 -11.54 -14.05
C LYS A 119 7.89 -11.78 -14.45
N GLU A 120 7.02 -12.10 -13.50
CA GLU A 120 5.60 -12.28 -13.77
C GLU A 120 4.93 -10.99 -14.22
N CYS A 121 5.30 -9.85 -13.64
CA CYS A 121 4.76 -8.56 -14.05
C CYS A 121 5.21 -8.19 -15.47
N ASP A 122 6.48 -8.42 -15.79
CA ASP A 122 7.05 -8.08 -17.09
C ASP A 122 6.51 -8.96 -18.21
N ASN A 123 6.25 -10.25 -17.94
CA ASN A 123 5.81 -11.20 -18.96
C ASN A 123 4.29 -11.35 -19.06
N ASN A 124 3.50 -10.63 -18.26
CA ASN A 124 2.05 -10.74 -18.28
C ASN A 124 1.43 -9.69 -19.22
N PRO A 125 0.77 -10.09 -20.33
CA PRO A 125 0.11 -9.15 -21.24
C PRO A 125 -1.04 -8.36 -20.59
N ALA A 126 -1.61 -8.85 -19.48
CA ALA A 126 -2.59 -8.07 -18.73
C ALA A 126 -1.96 -6.88 -17.99
N HIS A 127 -0.62 -6.79 -17.97
CA HIS A 127 0.16 -5.77 -17.28
C HIS A 127 0.88 -4.81 -18.26
N ASP A 128 0.36 -4.62 -19.48
CA ASP A 128 0.92 -3.68 -20.47
C ASP A 128 1.15 -2.27 -19.90
N ASN A 129 0.28 -1.82 -18.99
CA ASN A 129 0.43 -0.52 -18.32
C ASN A 129 1.58 -0.47 -17.31
N CYS A 130 2.01 -1.61 -16.76
CA CYS A 130 3.17 -1.69 -15.87
C CYS A 130 4.48 -1.60 -16.66
N GLN A 131 4.50 -2.02 -17.92
CA GLN A 131 5.70 -1.96 -18.75
C GLN A 131 6.09 -0.50 -19.02
N CYS A 132 7.40 -0.26 -19.06
CA CYS A 132 7.94 1.00 -19.56
C CYS A 132 8.20 0.91 -21.05
N ASP A 133 8.25 2.07 -21.73
CA ASP A 133 8.87 2.13 -23.04
C ASP A 133 10.24 1.44 -22.95
N GLU A 134 10.66 0.75 -24.01
CA GLU A 134 11.82 -0.16 -23.99
C GLU A 134 13.12 0.49 -23.50
N SER A 135 13.18 1.82 -23.41
CA SER A 135 14.34 2.59 -22.98
C SER A 135 13.96 3.98 -22.44
N PRO A 136 13.52 4.11 -21.17
CA PRO A 136 13.23 5.42 -20.60
C PRO A 136 14.51 6.25 -20.46
N THR A 137 14.37 7.57 -20.61
CA THR A 137 15.45 8.52 -20.36
C THR A 137 15.85 8.47 -18.89
N LEU A 138 17.15 8.37 -18.64
CA LEU A 138 17.71 8.33 -17.30
C LEU A 138 17.64 9.71 -16.63
N PRO A 139 17.39 9.78 -15.31
CA PRO A 139 17.52 11.02 -14.54
C PRO A 139 18.93 11.59 -14.61
N THR A 140 19.07 12.91 -14.43
CA THR A 140 20.34 13.67 -14.46
C THR A 140 21.55 12.91 -13.91
N ARG A 141 21.38 12.27 -12.75
CA ARG A 141 22.41 11.51 -12.04
C ARG A 141 21.87 10.21 -11.48
N LEU A 142 22.70 9.17 -11.51
CA LEU A 142 22.43 7.84 -10.94
C LEU A 142 23.67 7.30 -10.23
N LEU A 143 23.46 6.36 -9.32
CA LEU A 143 24.54 5.54 -8.79
C LEU A 143 24.73 4.32 -9.71
N ASP A 144 25.93 4.14 -10.26
CA ASP A 144 26.36 2.88 -10.85
C ASP A 144 26.82 1.95 -9.73
N VAL A 145 26.12 0.82 -9.58
CA VAL A 145 26.33 -0.14 -8.49
C VAL A 145 26.85 -1.49 -8.96
N GLN A 146 27.17 -1.66 -10.24
CA GLN A 146 27.60 -2.96 -10.79
C GLN A 146 28.89 -3.50 -10.19
N THR A 147 29.82 -2.61 -9.86
CA THR A 147 31.12 -2.98 -9.29
C THR A 147 31.15 -2.79 -7.79
N SER A 148 32.20 -3.28 -7.12
CA SER A 148 32.41 -3.05 -5.67
C SER A 148 32.49 -1.57 -5.33
N THR A 149 33.05 -0.75 -6.23
CA THR A 149 33.11 0.70 -6.10
C THR A 149 31.88 1.33 -6.73
N ILE A 150 31.09 2.00 -5.91
CA ILE A 150 29.87 2.68 -6.36
C ILE A 150 30.25 4.05 -6.89
N ARG A 151 29.69 4.49 -8.02
CA ARG A 151 30.01 5.81 -8.57
C ARG A 151 28.75 6.60 -8.83
N LEU A 152 28.74 7.86 -8.42
CA LEU A 152 27.75 8.81 -8.92
C LEU A 152 28.13 9.17 -10.35
N ILE A 153 27.24 8.89 -11.30
CA ILE A 153 27.45 9.20 -12.71
C ILE A 153 26.46 10.26 -13.18
N GLU A 154 26.90 11.12 -14.08
CA GLU A 154 26.03 11.98 -14.88
C GLU A 154 25.59 11.18 -16.10
N THR A 155 24.29 11.17 -16.37
CA THR A 155 23.70 10.30 -17.38
C THR A 155 23.29 11.06 -18.64
N GLU A 156 23.22 12.39 -18.60
CA GLU A 156 23.01 13.32 -19.73
C GLU A 156 22.21 12.77 -20.93
N GLY A 157 21.00 12.24 -20.71
CA GLY A 157 20.12 11.78 -21.79
C GLY A 157 20.35 10.35 -22.28
N LEU A 158 21.18 9.57 -21.59
CA LEU A 158 21.24 8.12 -21.76
C LEU A 158 19.88 7.49 -21.46
N GLN A 159 19.67 6.30 -22.00
CA GLN A 159 18.50 5.48 -21.71
C GLN A 159 18.88 4.19 -20.98
N GLY A 160 17.97 3.68 -20.17
CA GLY A 160 18.17 2.41 -19.50
C GLY A 160 17.25 2.20 -18.30
N GLN A 161 17.46 1.09 -17.61
CA GLN A 161 16.69 0.75 -16.41
C GLN A 161 17.45 1.13 -15.14
N TYR A 162 16.70 1.63 -14.17
CA TYR A 162 17.20 1.92 -12.82
C TYR A 162 16.12 1.63 -11.78
N LEU A 163 16.56 1.38 -10.56
CA LEU A 163 15.68 1.36 -9.39
C LEU A 163 15.72 2.71 -8.69
N ALA A 164 14.64 3.10 -8.04
CA ALA A 164 14.61 4.29 -7.17
C ALA A 164 14.35 3.88 -5.72
N LEU A 165 15.00 4.54 -4.76
CA LEU A 165 14.82 4.29 -3.33
C LEU A 165 13.90 5.33 -2.70
N SER A 166 12.74 4.89 -2.21
CA SER A 166 11.87 5.64 -1.30
C SER A 166 12.25 5.32 0.14
N HIS A 167 12.78 6.30 0.87
CA HIS A 167 13.23 6.10 2.24
C HIS A 167 13.11 7.39 3.08
N PRO A 168 13.01 7.26 4.41
CA PRO A 168 13.15 8.41 5.28
C PRO A 168 14.63 8.76 5.48
N TRP A 169 14.97 10.04 5.44
CA TRP A 169 16.35 10.48 5.69
C TRP A 169 16.78 10.30 7.16
N GLY A 170 15.82 10.27 8.09
CA GLY A 170 16.06 10.17 9.51
C GLY A 170 16.18 11.53 10.20
N ASP A 171 16.36 11.50 11.52
CA ASP A 171 16.48 12.70 12.35
C ASP A 171 17.90 13.31 12.22
N PRO A 172 18.03 14.53 11.64
CA PRO A 172 19.33 15.18 11.46
C PRO A 172 20.02 15.54 12.79
N ILE A 173 19.28 15.57 13.91
CA ILE A 173 19.86 15.78 15.24
C ILE A 173 20.61 14.54 15.72
N LYS A 174 20.13 13.34 15.32
CA LYS A 174 20.71 12.07 15.75
C LYS A 174 21.89 11.65 14.89
N HIS A 175 21.79 11.84 13.58
CA HIS A 175 22.82 11.43 12.63
C HIS A 175 22.94 12.42 11.48
N SER A 176 24.18 12.64 11.02
CA SER A 176 24.43 13.39 9.79
C SER A 176 23.90 12.61 8.58
N HIS A 177 23.19 13.28 7.69
CA HIS A 177 22.68 12.67 6.47
C HIS A 177 23.81 12.48 5.46
N PHE A 178 23.88 11.29 4.88
CA PHE A 178 24.86 10.96 3.84
C PHE A 178 24.39 11.53 2.50
N CYS A 179 24.92 12.69 2.13
CA CYS A 179 24.44 13.47 0.99
C CYS A 179 25.56 13.86 0.02
N THR A 180 25.17 14.12 -1.23
CA THR A 180 26.02 14.81 -2.21
C THR A 180 25.89 16.32 -2.05
N TYR A 181 27.02 17.01 -1.97
CA TYR A 181 27.16 18.47 -1.94
C TYR A 181 28.13 18.89 -3.05
N THR A 182 28.13 20.18 -3.40
CA THR A 182 29.12 20.76 -4.33
C THR A 182 30.56 20.47 -3.88
N SER A 183 30.81 20.39 -2.57
CA SER A 183 32.12 20.13 -1.99
C SER A 183 32.59 18.66 -2.07
N ASN A 184 31.69 17.69 -2.29
CA ASN A 184 32.05 16.27 -2.28
C ASN A 184 31.63 15.50 -3.55
N ILE A 185 30.96 16.14 -4.50
CA ILE A 185 30.47 15.49 -5.72
C ILE A 185 31.57 14.80 -6.52
N GLU A 186 32.73 15.43 -6.70
CA GLU A 186 33.85 14.84 -7.44
C GLU A 186 34.41 13.59 -6.73
N ARG A 187 34.35 13.55 -5.40
CA ARG A 187 34.67 12.34 -4.63
C ARG A 187 33.65 11.23 -4.87
N HIS A 188 32.35 11.56 -4.89
CA HIS A 188 31.30 10.60 -5.18
C HIS A 188 31.35 10.06 -6.62
N LYS A 189 31.79 10.89 -7.59
CA LYS A 189 32.06 10.47 -8.97
C LYS A 189 33.27 9.54 -9.08
N ALA A 190 34.35 9.83 -8.36
CA ALA A 190 35.55 8.98 -8.34
C ALA A 190 35.26 7.58 -7.75
N GLY A 191 34.50 7.54 -6.65
CA GLY A 191 34.04 6.29 -6.05
C GLY A 191 33.62 6.43 -4.59
N ILE A 192 32.60 5.67 -4.23
CA ILE A 192 32.07 5.50 -2.88
C ILE A 192 32.28 4.03 -2.52
N ASP A 193 32.98 3.80 -1.41
CA ASP A 193 33.14 2.46 -0.85
C ASP A 193 31.79 1.97 -0.31
N PHE A 194 31.40 0.74 -0.65
CA PHE A 194 30.19 0.11 -0.13
C PHE A 194 30.14 0.12 1.42
N ASN A 195 31.29 -0.03 2.09
CA ASN A 195 31.35 -0.15 3.55
C ASN A 195 31.03 1.16 4.28
N ILE A 196 31.27 2.31 3.65
CA ILE A 196 30.97 3.62 4.25
C ILE A 196 29.52 4.06 4.06
N LEU A 197 28.77 3.37 3.20
CA LEU A 197 27.36 3.67 3.00
C LEU A 197 26.56 3.41 4.29
N PRO A 198 25.54 4.23 4.58
CA PRO A 198 24.51 3.92 5.56
C PRO A 198 23.81 2.59 5.25
N ASP A 199 23.31 1.89 6.27
CA ASP A 199 22.77 0.54 6.12
C ASP A 199 21.55 0.45 5.20
N THR A 200 20.70 1.49 5.19
CA THR A 200 19.57 1.58 4.23
C THR A 200 20.08 1.67 2.79
N PHE A 201 21.22 2.33 2.55
CA PHE A 201 21.80 2.43 1.21
C PHE A 201 22.54 1.14 0.82
N LYS A 202 23.22 0.48 1.75
CA LYS A 202 23.81 -0.85 1.55
C LYS A 202 22.74 -1.87 1.14
N ASP A 203 21.60 -1.87 1.81
CA ASP A 203 20.48 -2.74 1.50
C ASP A 203 19.90 -2.45 0.12
N ALA A 204 19.73 -1.17 -0.24
CA ALA A 204 19.26 -0.78 -1.57
C ALA A 204 20.23 -1.17 -2.69
N VAL A 205 21.54 -1.01 -2.48
CA VAL A 205 22.58 -1.48 -3.40
C VAL A 205 22.55 -3.00 -3.52
N THR A 206 22.37 -3.71 -2.41
CA THR A 206 22.30 -5.18 -2.38
C THR A 206 21.12 -5.67 -3.21
N ILE A 207 19.91 -5.15 -2.99
CA ILE A 207 18.74 -5.52 -3.79
C ILE A 207 18.93 -5.17 -5.26
N THR A 208 19.46 -3.99 -5.57
CA THR A 208 19.70 -3.57 -6.95
C THR A 208 20.60 -4.56 -7.70
N ARG A 209 21.68 -5.02 -7.05
CA ARG A 209 22.58 -6.06 -7.59
C ARG A 209 21.91 -7.41 -7.74
N GLU A 210 21.16 -7.87 -6.74
CA GLU A 210 20.42 -9.14 -6.77
C GLU A 210 19.34 -9.19 -7.86
N LEU A 211 18.80 -8.04 -8.23
CA LEU A 211 17.85 -7.88 -9.34
C LEU A 211 18.53 -7.69 -10.70
N ASN A 212 19.87 -7.74 -10.77
CA ASN A 212 20.66 -7.50 -11.97
C ASN A 212 20.41 -6.14 -12.64
N ILE A 213 20.06 -5.12 -11.85
CA ILE A 213 19.90 -3.75 -12.34
C ILE A 213 21.19 -2.97 -12.08
N LYS A 214 21.61 -2.17 -13.06
CA LYS A 214 22.89 -1.44 -13.00
C LYS A 214 22.83 -0.18 -12.13
N TYR A 215 21.70 0.52 -12.21
CA TYR A 215 21.59 1.88 -11.70
C TYR A 215 20.59 1.98 -10.55
N LEU A 216 20.95 2.79 -9.56
CA LEU A 216 20.12 3.11 -8.41
C LEU A 216 20.02 4.63 -8.25
N TRP A 217 18.81 5.12 -8.06
CA TRP A 217 18.53 6.51 -7.74
C TRP A 217 18.21 6.66 -6.25
N ILE A 218 18.93 7.54 -5.56
CA ILE A 218 18.69 7.91 -4.15
C ILE A 218 18.72 9.43 -4.08
N ASP A 219 17.62 10.08 -3.68
CA ASP A 219 17.48 11.53 -3.67
C ASP A 219 18.66 12.30 -3.03
N SER A 220 19.08 11.90 -1.84
CA SER A 220 20.18 12.53 -1.10
C SER A 220 21.55 12.43 -1.79
N LEU A 221 21.73 11.46 -2.71
CA LEU A 221 22.97 11.25 -3.46
C LEU A 221 22.89 11.74 -4.91
N CYS A 222 21.73 11.54 -5.55
CA CYS A 222 21.44 11.90 -6.93
C CYS A 222 20.87 13.32 -7.09
N ILE A 223 20.74 14.08 -6.01
CA ILE A 223 20.47 15.52 -5.99
C ILE A 223 21.57 16.20 -5.18
N ILE A 224 22.13 17.30 -5.69
CA ILE A 224 23.13 18.08 -4.98
C ILE A 224 22.39 18.89 -3.91
N GLN A 225 22.73 18.64 -2.65
CA GLN A 225 22.09 19.24 -1.50
C GLN A 225 22.76 20.56 -1.11
N GLY A 226 22.08 21.33 -0.25
CA GLY A 226 22.57 22.60 0.28
C GLY A 226 22.06 23.83 -0.48
N PRO A 227 22.44 25.05 -0.04
CA PRO A 227 21.97 26.32 -0.63
C PRO A 227 22.37 26.47 -2.11
N ASP A 228 23.56 26.02 -2.47
CA ASP A 228 24.09 26.04 -3.85
C ASP A 228 23.80 24.72 -4.60
N GLY A 229 22.92 23.90 -4.03
CA GLY A 229 22.48 22.64 -4.61
C GLY A 229 21.44 22.81 -5.70
N ASP A 230 21.06 21.71 -6.34
CA ASP A 230 20.15 21.71 -7.49
C ASP A 230 18.75 21.16 -7.18
N PHE A 231 18.39 21.04 -5.90
CA PHE A 231 17.07 20.55 -5.46
C PHE A 231 15.90 21.30 -6.11
N THR A 232 15.98 22.63 -6.25
CA THR A 232 14.91 23.42 -6.87
C THR A 232 14.66 23.01 -8.32
N GLU A 233 15.69 22.59 -9.04
CA GLU A 233 15.55 22.09 -10.41
C GLU A 233 15.13 20.63 -10.42
N GLN A 234 15.83 19.76 -9.68
CA GLN A 234 15.55 18.32 -9.64
C GLN A 234 14.14 18.01 -9.09
N SER A 235 13.62 18.81 -8.16
CA SER A 235 12.26 18.64 -7.61
C SER A 235 11.16 18.75 -8.67
N LYS A 236 11.39 19.49 -9.76
CA LYS A 236 10.46 19.59 -10.90
C LYS A 236 10.41 18.29 -11.71
N HIS A 237 11.50 17.54 -11.72
CA HIS A 237 11.68 16.28 -12.46
C HIS A 237 11.40 15.04 -11.60
N MET A 238 11.06 15.21 -10.31
CA MET A 238 10.73 14.09 -9.41
C MET A 238 9.62 13.20 -9.98
N GLU A 239 8.66 13.81 -10.68
CA GLU A 239 7.60 13.05 -11.35
C GLU A 239 8.18 12.07 -12.38
N ASP A 240 9.10 12.54 -13.22
CA ASP A 240 9.73 11.75 -14.27
C ASP A 240 10.64 10.67 -13.68
N VAL A 241 11.34 10.97 -12.58
CA VAL A 241 12.19 10.01 -11.86
C VAL A 241 11.39 8.81 -11.35
N PHE A 242 10.27 9.02 -10.64
CA PHE A 242 9.53 7.89 -10.08
C PHE A 242 8.69 7.17 -11.12
N SER A 243 8.16 7.89 -12.11
CA SER A 243 7.38 7.26 -13.18
C SER A 243 8.23 6.53 -14.21
N SER A 244 9.51 6.87 -14.38
CA SER A 244 10.42 6.17 -15.30
C SER A 244 11.25 5.07 -14.64
N ALA A 245 11.27 4.99 -13.31
CA ALA A 245 11.96 3.93 -12.59
C ALA A 245 11.37 2.56 -12.98
N TYR A 246 12.25 1.58 -13.19
CA TYR A 246 11.82 0.20 -13.46
C TYR A 246 11.03 -0.35 -12.27
N CYS A 247 11.51 -0.12 -11.05
CA CYS A 247 10.79 -0.39 -9.80
C CYS A 247 11.28 0.52 -8.67
N VAL A 248 10.39 0.86 -7.76
CA VAL A 248 10.70 1.59 -6.53
C VAL A 248 10.93 0.60 -5.38
N LEU A 249 12.05 0.76 -4.68
CA LEU A 249 12.34 0.09 -3.41
C LEU A 249 11.86 1.00 -2.28
N ALA A 250 10.86 0.56 -1.53
CA ALA A 250 10.34 1.32 -0.40
C ALA A 250 10.86 0.74 0.92
N ALA A 251 11.74 1.48 1.60
CA ALA A 251 12.34 1.10 2.88
C ALA A 251 11.36 1.33 4.07
N SER A 252 10.17 0.72 4.01
CA SER A 252 9.04 1.03 4.90
C SER A 252 9.29 0.75 6.38
N ARG A 253 10.23 -0.14 6.71
CA ARG A 253 10.62 -0.42 8.10
C ARG A 253 11.71 0.51 8.66
N ALA A 254 12.45 1.20 7.80
CA ALA A 254 13.51 2.11 8.21
C ALA A 254 12.89 3.42 8.72
N ALA A 255 13.52 4.04 9.71
CA ALA A 255 13.21 5.38 10.21
C ALA A 255 14.23 6.43 9.69
N GLY A 256 15.38 6.00 9.17
CA GLY A 256 16.44 6.82 8.60
C GLY A 256 17.40 6.05 7.69
N GLN A 257 18.47 6.72 7.26
CA GLN A 257 19.49 6.15 6.37
C GLN A 257 20.32 5.04 7.04
N CYS A 258 20.42 5.03 8.37
CA CYS A 258 21.30 4.12 9.11
C CYS A 258 20.60 2.84 9.64
N ASP A 259 19.30 2.65 9.40
CA ASP A 259 18.58 1.53 10.02
C ASP A 259 18.65 0.21 9.23
N GLY A 260 18.78 0.30 7.91
CA GLY A 260 18.59 -0.85 7.02
C GLY A 260 17.12 -1.28 6.92
N PHE A 261 16.83 -2.13 5.95
CA PHE A 261 15.52 -2.73 5.72
C PHE A 261 15.55 -4.23 5.37
N LEU A 262 16.73 -4.85 5.31
CA LEU A 262 16.93 -6.30 5.14
C LEU A 262 17.35 -7.00 6.44
N GLY A 263 17.15 -6.37 7.60
CA GLY A 263 17.38 -6.99 8.91
C GLY A 263 16.31 -8.02 9.30
N ASP A 264 16.57 -8.74 10.40
CA ASP A 264 15.71 -9.83 10.87
C ASP A 264 14.25 -9.41 11.08
N ARG A 265 13.36 -10.37 10.87
CA ARG A 265 11.91 -10.26 11.09
C ARG A 265 11.47 -11.16 12.22
N ALA A 266 10.39 -10.77 12.91
CA ALA A 266 9.77 -11.65 13.89
C ALA A 266 9.33 -12.96 13.21
N LYS A 267 9.61 -14.09 13.85
CA LYS A 267 9.13 -15.38 13.37
C LYS A 267 7.60 -15.42 13.43
N ARG A 268 7.01 -16.02 12.41
CA ARG A 268 5.57 -16.28 12.34
C ARG A 268 5.25 -17.54 13.13
N ASP A 269 4.26 -17.47 14.02
CA ASP A 269 3.79 -18.67 14.70
C ASP A 269 2.91 -19.50 13.77
N TYR A 270 3.11 -20.81 13.80
CA TYR A 270 2.29 -21.76 13.07
C TYR A 270 2.24 -23.10 13.81
N ILE A 271 1.23 -23.89 13.47
CA ILE A 271 1.11 -25.29 13.85
C ILE A 271 0.85 -26.15 12.62
N THR A 272 1.42 -27.34 12.62
CA THR A 272 1.26 -28.33 11.56
C THR A 272 0.19 -29.35 11.95
N PHE A 273 -0.79 -29.53 11.08
CA PHE A 273 -1.78 -30.61 11.17
C PHE A 273 -1.38 -31.73 10.22
N SER A 274 -1.57 -32.97 10.68
CA SER A 274 -1.38 -34.18 9.89
C SER A 274 -2.67 -34.97 9.89
N ARG A 275 -3.24 -35.23 8.72
CA ARG A 275 -4.43 -36.09 8.54
C ARG A 275 -4.04 -37.30 7.69
N GLY A 276 -4.38 -38.50 8.16
CA GLY A 276 -4.11 -39.75 7.45
C GLY A 276 -2.64 -39.96 7.05
N GLU A 277 -2.40 -40.80 6.04
CA GLU A 277 -1.07 -41.04 5.47
C GLU A 277 -0.65 -39.89 4.54
N GLY A 278 -0.20 -38.78 5.13
CA GLY A 278 0.60 -37.77 4.41
C GLY A 278 -0.09 -36.45 4.03
N GLU A 279 -1.32 -36.18 4.48
CA GLU A 279 -1.92 -34.86 4.31
C GLU A 279 -1.40 -33.89 5.37
N ILE A 280 -0.47 -33.02 4.98
CA ILE A 280 0.11 -32.01 5.87
C ILE A 280 -0.36 -30.61 5.44
N TYR A 281 -0.90 -29.86 6.39
CA TYR A 281 -1.21 -28.44 6.23
C TYR A 281 -0.84 -27.66 7.48
N HIS A 282 -0.67 -26.35 7.34
CA HIS A 282 -0.28 -25.48 8.43
C HIS A 282 -1.35 -24.44 8.69
N VAL A 283 -1.65 -24.24 9.97
CA VAL A 283 -2.42 -23.07 10.43
C VAL A 283 -1.43 -22.08 11.01
N CYS A 284 -1.44 -20.86 10.48
CA CYS A 284 -0.44 -19.85 10.78
C CYS A 284 -1.12 -18.56 11.26
N GLU A 285 -0.40 -17.78 12.05
CA GLU A 285 -0.79 -16.39 12.35
C GLU A 285 -1.07 -15.61 11.06
N GLU A 286 -2.21 -14.92 10.95
CA GLU A 286 -2.46 -14.05 9.78
C GLU A 286 -1.58 -12.79 9.86
N ILE A 287 -0.75 -12.58 8.83
CA ILE A 287 0.20 -11.46 8.77
C ILE A 287 -0.03 -10.54 7.56
N ASP A 288 -0.94 -10.89 6.65
CA ASP A 288 -1.21 -10.14 5.43
C ASP A 288 -2.04 -8.89 5.74
N ASN A 289 -1.35 -7.78 6.03
CA ASN A 289 -1.97 -6.50 6.41
C ASN A 289 -1.29 -5.32 5.71
N PHE A 290 -1.48 -5.22 4.40
CA PHE A 290 -0.94 -4.11 3.62
C PHE A 290 -1.42 -2.73 4.10
N GLN A 291 -2.65 -2.64 4.61
CA GLN A 291 -3.18 -1.40 5.19
C GLN A 291 -2.32 -0.93 6.37
N GLY A 292 -2.13 -1.79 7.38
CA GLY A 292 -1.35 -1.44 8.57
C GLY A 292 0.16 -1.35 8.33
N ASP A 293 0.71 -2.25 7.51
CA ASP A 293 2.15 -2.37 7.33
C ASP A 293 2.71 -1.35 6.31
N VAL A 294 1.90 -0.94 5.33
CA VAL A 294 2.31 -0.01 4.26
C VAL A 294 1.52 1.31 4.33
N ILE A 295 0.19 1.29 4.14
CA ILE A 295 -0.62 2.52 4.00
C ILE A 295 -0.52 3.39 5.27
N ASP A 296 -0.68 2.79 6.43
CA ASP A 296 -0.61 3.47 7.73
C ASP A 296 0.84 3.56 8.27
N GLY A 297 1.78 2.91 7.58
CA GLY A 297 3.19 2.85 7.95
C GLY A 297 3.89 4.21 7.87
N ALA A 298 4.95 4.38 8.68
CA ALA A 298 5.63 5.66 8.86
C ALA A 298 6.13 6.31 7.56
N LEU A 299 6.58 5.50 6.58
CA LEU A 299 7.03 6.01 5.29
C LEU A 299 5.89 6.71 4.52
N ASN A 300 4.72 6.08 4.42
CA ASN A 300 3.55 6.64 3.72
C ASN A 300 2.87 7.81 4.46
N GLN A 301 3.32 8.15 5.66
CA GLN A 301 2.89 9.36 6.37
C GLN A 301 3.63 10.62 5.89
N ARG A 302 4.66 10.49 5.03
CA ARG A 302 5.45 11.60 4.49
C ARG A 302 4.84 12.14 3.20
N GLY A 303 4.89 13.45 3.04
CA GLY A 303 4.28 14.17 1.92
C GLY A 303 4.80 13.77 0.54
N TRP A 304 6.12 13.82 0.35
CA TRP A 304 6.77 13.45 -0.90
C TRP A 304 6.53 11.99 -1.28
N VAL A 305 6.44 11.08 -0.30
CA VAL A 305 6.23 9.64 -0.52
C VAL A 305 4.91 9.35 -1.24
N LEU A 306 3.88 10.19 -1.07
CA LEU A 306 2.64 9.99 -1.83
C LEU A 306 2.87 10.09 -3.34
N GLN A 307 3.68 11.05 -3.77
CA GLN A 307 4.07 11.21 -5.18
C GLN A 307 4.94 10.05 -5.64
N GLU A 308 5.92 9.66 -4.83
CA GLU A 308 6.82 8.54 -5.11
C GLU A 308 6.03 7.25 -5.38
N ARG A 309 5.00 6.98 -4.55
CA ARG A 309 4.13 5.83 -4.71
C ARG A 309 3.17 5.96 -5.89
N ALA A 310 2.47 7.08 -6.01
CA ALA A 310 1.44 7.29 -7.02
C ALA A 310 1.98 7.22 -8.47
N LEU A 311 3.27 7.49 -8.63
CA LEU A 311 3.92 7.50 -9.94
C LEU A 311 4.69 6.21 -10.23
N ALA A 312 4.94 5.38 -9.22
CA ALA A 312 5.63 4.12 -9.41
C ALA A 312 4.73 3.11 -10.12
N ARG A 313 5.26 2.47 -11.17
CA ARG A 313 4.58 1.36 -11.86
C ARG A 313 4.63 0.05 -11.08
N ARG A 314 5.70 -0.09 -10.29
CA ARG A 314 6.03 -1.25 -9.46
C ARG A 314 6.70 -0.77 -8.19
N THR A 315 6.24 -1.24 -7.04
CA THR A 315 6.87 -0.95 -5.75
C THR A 315 7.07 -2.22 -4.94
N ILE A 316 8.29 -2.40 -4.42
CA ILE A 316 8.61 -3.43 -3.44
C ILE A 316 8.72 -2.76 -2.07
N TYR A 317 7.82 -3.09 -1.15
CA TYR A 317 7.81 -2.56 0.21
C TYR A 317 8.52 -3.51 1.17
N PHE A 318 9.57 -3.04 1.82
CA PHE A 318 10.29 -3.78 2.87
C PHE A 318 9.77 -3.34 4.24
N THR A 319 8.80 -4.09 4.77
CA THR A 319 8.16 -3.80 6.07
C THR A 319 8.78 -4.64 7.19
N LYS A 320 8.32 -4.42 8.44
CA LYS A 320 8.80 -5.17 9.61
C LYS A 320 8.36 -6.64 9.63
N LYS A 321 7.23 -6.97 8.97
CA LYS A 321 6.63 -8.30 9.02
C LYS A 321 6.91 -9.12 7.77
N GLN A 322 6.80 -8.48 6.60
CA GLN A 322 7.05 -9.11 5.31
C GLN A 322 7.39 -8.10 4.21
N THR A 323 7.81 -8.59 3.06
CA THR A 323 7.96 -7.84 1.82
C THR A 323 6.64 -7.89 1.05
N TYR A 324 6.20 -6.74 0.57
CA TYR A 324 5.03 -6.65 -0.31
C TYR A 324 5.44 -6.20 -1.71
N TRP A 325 4.71 -6.66 -2.70
CA TRP A 325 4.78 -6.17 -4.07
C TRP A 325 3.48 -5.47 -4.42
N GLU A 326 3.57 -4.29 -5.05
CA GLU A 326 2.43 -3.57 -5.61
C GLU A 326 2.72 -3.22 -7.08
N CYS A 327 1.74 -3.48 -7.94
CA CYS A 327 1.72 -3.07 -9.35
C CYS A 327 0.26 -2.88 -9.80
N GLY A 328 0.03 -2.57 -11.06
CA GLY A 328 -1.34 -2.44 -11.62
C GLY A 328 -2.19 -3.71 -11.50
N GLY A 329 -1.57 -4.89 -11.34
CA GLY A 329 -2.25 -6.16 -11.07
C GLY A 329 -2.68 -6.38 -9.60
N GLY A 330 -2.43 -5.41 -8.71
CA GLY A 330 -2.73 -5.48 -7.28
C GLY A 330 -1.51 -5.78 -6.42
N ILE A 331 -1.78 -6.24 -5.19
CA ILE A 331 -0.76 -6.44 -4.16
C ILE A 331 -0.48 -7.93 -3.97
N ARG A 332 0.80 -8.29 -3.80
CA ARG A 332 1.24 -9.65 -3.46
C ARG A 332 2.04 -9.65 -2.16
N CYS A 333 1.85 -10.72 -1.39
CA CYS A 333 2.51 -10.97 -0.11
C CYS A 333 3.54 -12.10 -0.26
N GLU A 334 4.57 -12.14 0.61
CA GLU A 334 5.53 -13.27 0.67
C GLU A 334 4.84 -14.60 1.02
N THR A 335 3.65 -14.54 1.61
CA THR A 335 2.75 -15.68 1.88
C THR A 335 2.08 -16.25 0.63
N PHE A 336 2.32 -15.66 -0.55
CA PHE A 336 1.65 -15.91 -1.83
C PHE A 336 0.18 -15.49 -1.94
N THR A 337 -0.34 -14.81 -0.91
CA THR A 337 -1.65 -14.16 -0.97
C THR A 337 -1.63 -13.00 -1.96
N LYS A 338 -2.74 -12.83 -2.71
CA LYS A 338 -3.02 -11.62 -3.50
C LYS A 338 -4.08 -10.78 -2.80
N LEU A 339 -3.76 -9.52 -2.51
CA LEU A 339 -4.68 -8.59 -1.88
C LEU A 339 -5.26 -7.62 -2.92
N LYS A 340 -6.54 -7.29 -2.76
CA LYS A 340 -7.24 -6.26 -3.54
C LYS A 340 -7.69 -5.15 -2.61
N ASN A 341 -7.35 -3.91 -2.93
CA ASN A 341 -7.81 -2.72 -2.22
C ASN A 341 -8.00 -1.62 -3.25
N ASN A 342 -9.22 -1.10 -3.40
CA ASN A 342 -9.55 -0.12 -4.44
C ASN A 342 -8.82 1.22 -4.26
N ILE A 343 -8.58 1.63 -3.02
CA ILE A 343 -7.84 2.87 -2.72
C ILE A 343 -6.36 2.66 -3.02
N ALA A 344 -5.79 1.52 -2.63
CA ALA A 344 -4.43 1.16 -2.99
C ALA A 344 -4.28 1.00 -4.50
N ALA A 345 -5.27 0.45 -5.20
CA ALA A 345 -5.27 0.32 -6.66
C ALA A 345 -5.28 1.67 -7.38
N PHE A 346 -5.87 2.71 -6.78
CA PHE A 346 -5.82 4.06 -7.33
C PHE A 346 -4.41 4.66 -7.26
N LEU A 347 -3.71 4.54 -6.12
CA LEU A 347 -2.33 5.02 -5.99
C LEU A 347 -1.30 4.06 -6.62
N GLY A 348 -1.60 2.77 -6.71
CA GLY A 348 -0.78 1.77 -7.38
C GLY A 348 -1.06 1.68 -8.89
N ASP A 349 -1.76 2.66 -9.45
CA ASP A 349 -2.06 2.76 -10.86
C ASP A 349 -0.78 3.07 -11.66
N PRO A 350 -0.30 2.16 -12.52
CA PRO A 350 0.91 2.39 -13.30
C PRO A 350 0.83 3.59 -14.25
N LYS A 351 -0.40 4.01 -14.60
CA LYS A 351 -0.69 5.17 -15.45
C LYS A 351 -1.63 6.13 -14.71
N PHE A 352 -1.36 6.38 -13.44
CA PHE A 352 -2.13 7.29 -12.60
C PHE A 352 -2.56 8.56 -13.37
N PRO A 353 -3.86 8.92 -13.41
CA PRO A 353 -5.00 8.38 -12.66
C PRO A 353 -5.99 7.55 -13.51
N GLU A 354 -5.53 6.75 -14.47
CA GLU A 354 -6.35 5.94 -15.38
C GLU A 354 -7.45 5.09 -14.69
N VAL A 355 -7.18 4.53 -13.51
CA VAL A 355 -8.17 3.79 -12.69
C VAL A 355 -9.40 4.66 -12.41
N ALA A 356 -9.22 5.92 -12.00
CA ALA A 356 -10.34 6.82 -11.74
C ALA A 356 -11.05 7.23 -13.04
N MET A 357 -10.31 7.37 -14.14
CA MET A 357 -10.88 7.72 -15.46
C MET A 357 -11.80 6.63 -16.01
N ARG A 358 -11.52 5.36 -15.69
CA ARG A 358 -12.34 4.20 -16.09
C ARG A 358 -13.52 3.92 -15.15
N SER A 359 -13.58 4.61 -14.01
CA SER A 359 -14.59 4.39 -12.98
C SER A 359 -15.85 5.20 -13.24
N THR A 360 -16.94 4.92 -12.51
CA THR A 360 -18.13 5.77 -12.56
C THR A 360 -17.82 7.18 -12.05
N ARG A 361 -18.62 8.19 -12.44
CA ARG A 361 -18.43 9.57 -11.96
C ARG A 361 -18.45 9.65 -10.42
N GLY A 362 -19.29 8.87 -9.76
CA GLY A 362 -19.36 8.83 -8.30
C GLY A 362 -18.08 8.28 -7.65
N GLU A 363 -17.53 7.19 -8.20
CA GLU A 363 -16.27 6.61 -7.75
C GLU A 363 -15.07 7.51 -8.06
N MET A 364 -15.01 8.11 -9.25
CA MET A 364 -13.99 9.10 -9.61
C MET A 364 -13.95 10.25 -8.59
N ILE A 365 -15.13 10.79 -8.25
CA ILE A 365 -15.25 11.80 -7.19
C ILE A 365 -14.73 11.22 -5.87
N TYR A 366 -15.20 10.06 -5.44
CA TYR A 366 -14.76 9.45 -4.18
C TYR A 366 -13.24 9.26 -4.09
N LEU A 367 -12.59 8.75 -5.14
CA LEU A 367 -11.14 8.55 -5.22
C LEU A 367 -10.38 9.88 -5.12
N TYR A 368 -10.79 10.88 -5.90
CA TYR A 368 -10.26 12.24 -5.81
C TYR A 368 -10.37 12.82 -4.40
N GLN A 369 -11.55 12.69 -3.78
CA GLN A 369 -11.82 13.20 -2.43
C GLN A 369 -10.95 12.51 -1.38
N MET A 370 -10.83 11.18 -1.46
CA MET A 370 -10.00 10.40 -0.56
C MET A 370 -8.51 10.71 -0.73
N PHE A 371 -8.05 10.92 -1.96
CA PHE A 371 -6.69 11.31 -2.28
C PHE A 371 -6.28 12.62 -1.60
N TYR A 372 -7.06 13.69 -1.77
CA TYR A 372 -6.78 14.97 -1.10
C TYR A 372 -6.94 14.89 0.42
N GLN A 373 -7.88 14.07 0.92
CA GLN A 373 -8.02 13.81 2.36
C GLN A 373 -6.79 13.09 2.95
N GLN A 374 -6.18 12.18 2.21
CA GLN A 374 -4.94 11.52 2.62
C GLN A 374 -3.78 12.51 2.58
N TYR A 375 -3.60 13.19 1.45
CA TYR A 375 -2.49 14.13 1.23
C TYR A 375 -2.42 15.21 2.31
N SER A 376 -3.57 15.78 2.67
CA SER A 376 -3.65 16.86 3.64
C SER A 376 -3.13 16.50 5.04
N ARG A 377 -3.08 15.21 5.38
CA ARG A 377 -2.61 14.68 6.68
C ARG A 377 -1.13 14.33 6.69
N LEU A 378 -0.48 14.35 5.53
CA LEU A 378 0.93 13.97 5.40
C LEU A 378 1.86 14.99 6.04
N GLN A 379 2.98 14.48 6.54
CA GLN A 379 4.01 15.22 7.24
C GLN A 379 5.09 15.70 6.28
N PHE A 380 5.60 16.91 6.52
CA PHE A 380 6.65 17.53 5.73
C PHE A 380 7.74 18.06 6.66
N SER A 381 9.01 17.80 6.34
CA SER A 381 10.14 18.39 7.05
C SER A 381 10.16 19.92 6.90
N LYS A 382 9.85 20.40 5.69
CA LYS A 382 9.64 21.81 5.36
C LYS A 382 8.20 21.98 4.90
N VAL A 383 7.37 22.62 5.72
CA VAL A 383 5.91 22.69 5.48
C VAL A 383 5.59 23.40 4.16
N GLU A 384 6.45 24.34 3.74
CA GLU A 384 6.39 25.05 2.47
C GLU A 384 6.58 24.16 1.23
N ASP A 385 7.00 22.90 1.37
CA ASP A 385 7.11 21.96 0.26
C ASP A 385 5.76 21.34 -0.13
N ARG A 386 4.72 21.53 0.70
CA ARG A 386 3.39 20.94 0.50
C ARG A 386 2.70 21.29 -0.84
N PRO A 387 2.68 22.52 -1.38
CA PRO A 387 2.09 22.71 -2.70
C PRO A 387 2.90 22.05 -3.83
N PHE A 388 4.20 21.84 -3.65
CA PHE A 388 5.08 21.29 -4.68
C PHE A 388 5.03 19.77 -4.77
N ALA A 389 4.97 19.09 -3.61
CA ALA A 389 4.96 17.63 -3.57
C ALA A 389 3.69 16.98 -4.16
N ILE A 390 2.59 17.74 -4.30
CA ILE A 390 1.37 17.26 -4.99
C ILE A 390 1.27 17.76 -6.43
N ALA A 391 2.04 18.78 -6.83
CA ALA A 391 1.82 19.50 -8.08
C ALA A 391 1.83 18.60 -9.31
N GLY A 392 2.76 17.63 -9.37
CA GLY A 392 2.80 16.64 -10.47
C GLY A 392 1.55 15.75 -10.51
N LEU A 393 1.09 15.27 -9.35
CA LEU A 393 -0.13 14.46 -9.26
C LEU A 393 -1.38 15.26 -9.62
N GLU A 394 -1.49 16.50 -9.14
CA GLU A 394 -2.58 17.40 -9.47
C GLU A 394 -2.62 17.68 -10.98
N LYS A 395 -1.47 17.94 -11.60
CA LYS A 395 -1.35 18.13 -13.05
C LYS A 395 -1.89 16.91 -13.81
N ARG A 396 -1.53 15.69 -13.41
CA ARG A 396 -2.06 14.45 -14.01
C ARG A 396 -3.56 14.29 -13.80
N LEU A 397 -4.08 14.63 -12.62
CA LEU A 397 -5.52 14.61 -12.35
C LEU A 397 -6.29 15.60 -13.23
N LEU A 398 -5.79 16.84 -13.36
CA LEU A 398 -6.40 17.87 -14.21
C LEU A 398 -6.46 17.42 -15.67
N GLN A 399 -5.36 16.85 -16.17
CA GLN A 399 -5.27 16.31 -17.53
C GLN A 399 -6.20 15.10 -17.72
N GLY A 400 -6.13 14.11 -16.83
CA GLY A 400 -6.93 12.88 -16.92
C GLY A 400 -8.43 13.12 -16.79
N PHE A 401 -8.86 14.05 -15.93
CA PHE A 401 -10.27 14.40 -15.77
C PHE A 401 -10.75 15.45 -16.80
N ALA A 402 -9.88 15.90 -17.71
CA ALA A 402 -10.17 16.94 -18.71
C ALA A 402 -10.82 18.20 -18.09
N THR A 403 -10.25 18.66 -16.97
CA THR A 403 -10.81 19.73 -16.13
C THR A 403 -9.77 20.82 -15.89
N ARG A 404 -10.21 21.97 -15.38
CA ARG A 404 -9.36 23.10 -15.04
C ARG A 404 -9.28 23.24 -13.53
N GLY A 405 -8.18 23.77 -13.02
CA GLY A 405 -8.02 23.87 -11.59
C GLY A 405 -6.58 24.06 -11.16
N GLY A 406 -6.37 23.86 -9.86
CA GLY A 406 -5.09 23.95 -9.20
C GLY A 406 -5.25 24.17 -7.71
N TYR A 407 -4.22 23.81 -6.95
CA TYR A 407 -4.16 23.99 -5.50
C TYR A 407 -5.32 23.33 -4.74
N GLY A 408 -5.75 22.14 -5.18
CA GLY A 408 -6.82 21.35 -4.58
C GLY A 408 -8.23 21.72 -5.03
N VAL A 409 -8.36 22.55 -6.07
CA VAL A 409 -9.67 22.95 -6.64
C VAL A 409 -9.78 22.51 -8.08
N PHE A 410 -10.86 21.81 -8.41
CA PHE A 410 -11.13 21.25 -9.74
C PHE A 410 -12.49 21.76 -10.22
N ASP A 411 -12.55 22.24 -11.46
CA ASP A 411 -13.78 22.74 -12.09
C ASP A 411 -14.01 22.09 -13.46
N ASP A 412 -14.99 21.19 -13.50
CA ASP A 412 -15.45 20.50 -14.71
C ASP A 412 -16.74 21.10 -15.28
N GLY A 413 -17.22 22.23 -14.72
CA GLY A 413 -18.50 22.83 -15.08
C GLY A 413 -19.73 21.98 -14.71
N LYS A 414 -19.55 20.84 -14.05
CA LYS A 414 -20.61 19.86 -13.71
C LYS A 414 -20.62 19.52 -12.21
N GLY A 415 -19.91 20.33 -11.41
CA GLY A 415 -20.02 20.38 -9.97
C GLY A 415 -18.81 19.90 -9.17
N LEU A 416 -17.69 19.56 -9.81
CA LEU A 416 -16.42 19.37 -9.08
C LEU A 416 -15.98 20.64 -8.35
N LEU A 417 -16.29 21.82 -8.90
CA LEU A 417 -15.94 23.09 -8.25
C LEU A 417 -16.62 23.19 -6.88
N HIS A 418 -17.95 22.99 -6.85
CA HIS A 418 -18.72 23.06 -5.61
C HIS A 418 -18.19 22.05 -4.59
N ARG A 419 -17.91 20.81 -5.03
CA ARG A 419 -17.36 19.77 -4.17
C ARG A 419 -15.99 20.11 -3.64
N SER A 420 -15.12 20.71 -4.45
CA SER A 420 -13.77 21.12 -4.03
C SER A 420 -13.79 22.20 -2.94
N LEU A 421 -14.90 22.93 -2.81
CA LEU A 421 -15.10 23.97 -1.80
C LEU A 421 -15.70 23.44 -0.47
N LEU A 422 -16.12 22.18 -0.39
CA LEU A 422 -16.79 21.61 0.81
C LEU A 422 -15.83 21.07 1.88
N TRP A 423 -14.56 21.47 1.90
CA TRP A 423 -13.58 20.98 2.88
C TRP A 423 -13.92 21.45 4.31
N CYS A 424 -13.70 20.59 5.32
CA CYS A 424 -14.07 20.94 6.71
C CYS A 424 -13.08 20.51 7.80
N ARG A 425 -12.59 21.45 8.61
CA ARG A 425 -11.96 21.24 9.94
C ARG A 425 -11.93 19.79 10.55
N SER A 426 -10.88 18.96 10.59
CA SER A 426 -10.83 17.75 11.42
C SER A 426 -10.74 18.16 12.87
N PHE A 427 -11.36 17.33 13.70
CA PHE A 427 -11.42 17.54 15.13
C PHE A 427 -10.01 17.65 15.72
N GLY A 428 -9.80 18.66 16.58
CA GLY A 428 -8.64 18.72 17.49
C GLY A 428 -7.47 19.69 17.18
N GLY A 429 -7.36 20.40 16.04
CA GLY A 429 -6.20 21.28 15.78
C GLY A 429 -6.44 22.61 15.06
N ILE A 430 -5.70 23.68 15.43
CA ILE A 430 -5.80 25.03 14.81
C ILE A 430 -5.19 25.02 13.39
N LEU A 431 -5.86 25.66 12.42
CA LEU A 431 -5.32 25.88 11.09
C LEU A 431 -4.26 26.99 11.12
N GLY A 432 -3.04 26.66 10.70
CA GLY A 432 -1.95 27.62 10.55
C GLY A 432 -1.70 27.94 9.08
N ARG A 433 -1.57 29.23 8.75
CA ARG A 433 -1.10 29.67 7.43
C ARG A 433 0.38 29.30 7.26
N ILE A 434 0.73 28.68 6.13
CA ILE A 434 2.13 28.47 5.76
C ILE A 434 2.76 29.81 5.38
N LYS A 435 3.91 30.12 5.99
CA LYS A 435 4.74 31.26 5.61
C LYS A 435 5.74 30.78 4.58
N PHE A 436 5.60 31.24 3.34
CA PHE A 436 6.56 30.96 2.29
C PHE A 436 7.75 31.94 2.39
N PRO A 437 9.00 31.47 2.30
CA PRO A 437 10.17 32.35 2.26
C PRO A 437 10.07 33.32 1.07
N VAL A 438 10.44 34.59 1.28
CA VAL A 438 10.43 35.64 0.24
C VAL A 438 11.28 35.23 -0.97
N GLU A 439 12.37 34.52 -0.71
CA GLU A 439 13.31 33.97 -1.68
C GLU A 439 12.65 32.99 -2.66
N LYS A 440 11.63 32.22 -2.22
CA LYS A 440 10.94 31.25 -3.09
C LYS A 440 10.01 31.93 -4.12
N LYS A 441 9.76 33.25 -4.04
CA LYS A 441 8.87 34.02 -4.95
C LYS A 441 7.56 33.30 -5.34
N THR A 442 7.00 32.48 -4.45
CA THR A 442 5.87 31.62 -4.76
C THR A 442 4.59 32.20 -4.17
N PHE A 443 3.58 32.42 -5.02
CA PHE A 443 2.25 32.84 -4.59
C PHE A 443 1.30 31.65 -4.62
N VAL A 444 0.90 31.20 -3.43
CA VAL A 444 -0.04 30.09 -3.25
C VAL A 444 -1.36 30.66 -2.73
N PRO A 445 -2.52 30.33 -3.32
CA PRO A 445 -3.81 30.86 -2.87
C PRO A 445 -4.10 30.59 -1.40
N THR A 446 -4.86 31.46 -0.74
CA THR A 446 -5.21 31.31 0.70
C THR A 446 -6.02 30.04 0.97
N TRP A 447 -6.75 29.55 -0.03
CA TRP A 447 -7.52 28.30 0.00
C TRP A 447 -6.74 27.08 -0.51
N SER A 448 -5.46 27.18 -0.82
CA SER A 448 -4.64 26.06 -1.32
C SER A 448 -4.30 25.02 -0.26
N ASP A 449 -3.97 23.79 -0.68
CA ASP A 449 -3.43 22.76 0.23
C ASP A 449 -2.23 23.17 1.08
N GLY A 450 -1.64 24.35 0.84
CA GLY A 450 -0.72 25.05 1.73
C GLY A 450 -1.29 25.57 3.06
N VAL A 451 -2.28 24.89 3.66
CA VAL A 451 -2.76 25.19 5.04
C VAL A 451 -2.68 23.91 5.89
N ARG A 452 -2.16 24.05 7.12
CA ARG A 452 -1.96 22.95 8.06
C ARG A 452 -3.30 22.36 8.50
N GLY A 453 -3.48 21.04 8.29
CA GLY A 453 -4.69 20.29 8.64
C GLY A 453 -5.86 20.58 7.69
N ARG A 454 -5.98 19.88 6.56
CA ARG A 454 -7.15 19.96 5.66
C ARG A 454 -7.85 18.61 5.58
N HIS A 455 -9.10 18.56 5.12
CA HIS A 455 -10.04 17.59 5.66
C HIS A 455 -11.15 17.11 4.73
N ARG A 456 -11.88 16.12 5.27
CA ARG A 456 -13.02 15.35 4.75
C ARG A 456 -14.04 16.21 4.01
N LEU A 457 -14.64 15.62 2.98
CA LEU A 457 -15.78 16.16 2.26
C LEU A 457 -17.09 15.60 2.84
N PRO A 458 -18.11 16.44 3.12
CA PRO A 458 -19.41 15.96 3.57
C PRO A 458 -20.04 15.16 2.42
N GLY A 459 -20.18 13.84 2.62
CA GLY A 459 -20.77 12.96 1.61
C GLY A 459 -20.59 11.46 1.84
N SER A 460 -19.64 11.01 2.67
CA SER A 460 -19.44 9.57 2.92
C SER A 460 -20.37 8.98 4.00
N GLY A 461 -21.56 9.57 4.19
CA GLY A 461 -22.61 9.08 5.07
C GLY A 461 -23.71 8.40 4.28
N VAL A 462 -23.39 7.35 3.53
CA VAL A 462 -24.37 6.32 3.19
C VAL A 462 -24.06 5.15 4.10
N GLU A 463 -24.94 4.90 5.04
CA GLU A 463 -24.96 3.68 5.83
C GLU A 463 -24.88 2.48 4.87
N GLN A 464 -23.76 1.77 4.88
CA GLN A 464 -23.75 0.37 4.46
C GLN A 464 -24.51 -0.40 5.53
N ASN A 465 -25.84 -0.46 5.40
CA ASN A 465 -26.64 -1.46 6.09
C ASN A 465 -27.51 -2.21 5.08
N ARG A 466 -27.11 -3.48 4.87
CA ARG A 466 -27.93 -4.64 4.54
C ARG A 466 -28.67 -4.62 3.19
N MET A 467 -28.08 -5.32 2.22
CA MET A 467 -28.87 -6.09 1.26
C MET A 467 -28.43 -7.55 1.27
N GLY A 468 -29.39 -8.45 1.54
CA GLY A 468 -29.29 -9.86 1.19
C GLY A 468 -29.49 -10.84 2.34
N THR A 469 -30.75 -11.10 2.72
CA THR A 469 -31.30 -12.47 2.81
C THR A 469 -32.82 -12.39 2.83
N ALA A 470 -33.45 -13.03 1.84
CA ALA A 470 -34.90 -13.17 1.71
C ALA A 470 -35.47 -14.15 2.74
N ARG A 471 -36.60 -13.81 3.36
CA ARG A 471 -37.67 -14.74 3.79
C ARG A 471 -39.03 -14.02 3.73
N SER A 472 -40.00 -14.66 3.06
CA SER A 472 -41.41 -14.27 2.88
C SER A 472 -42.28 -14.53 4.15
N PRO A 473 -43.62 -14.37 4.13
CA PRO A 473 -44.40 -13.13 4.04
C PRO A 473 -45.46 -12.98 5.20
N ILE A 474 -46.34 -11.97 5.06
CA ILE A 474 -47.70 -11.75 5.68
C ILE A 474 -47.77 -11.11 7.10
N PRO A 475 -48.88 -10.43 7.50
CA PRO A 475 -49.34 -9.09 7.11
C PRO A 475 -49.52 -8.13 8.31
N MET A 476 -49.66 -6.83 8.06
CA MET A 476 -50.50 -6.01 8.95
C MET A 476 -51.25 -4.92 8.19
N GLU A 477 -52.57 -5.00 8.35
CA GLU A 477 -53.61 -4.08 7.92
C GLU A 477 -53.61 -2.76 8.70
N ARG A 478 -54.25 -1.76 8.06
CA ARG A 478 -55.12 -0.68 8.58
C ARG A 478 -54.64 0.69 8.05
N ARG A 479 -55.21 1.12 6.93
CA ARG A 479 -56.47 1.88 6.78
C ARG A 479 -56.31 3.33 7.27
N LEU A 480 -56.41 4.25 6.31
CA LEU A 480 -57.39 5.36 6.21
C LEU A 480 -57.11 6.08 4.88
N ALA A 481 -57.80 5.68 3.79
CA ALA A 481 -59.00 6.30 3.20
C ALA A 481 -58.68 7.62 2.43
N CYS A 482 -58.52 7.58 1.10
CA CYS A 482 -59.54 7.72 0.01
C CYS A 482 -59.90 9.18 -0.32
N PRO A 483 -60.31 9.54 -1.57
CA PRO A 483 -60.57 8.69 -2.73
C PRO A 483 -59.89 9.13 -4.04
N VAL A 484 -59.73 8.15 -4.94
CA VAL A 484 -59.47 8.33 -6.37
C VAL A 484 -60.82 8.39 -7.09
N HIS A 485 -61.00 9.35 -8.01
CA HIS A 485 -61.98 9.25 -9.08
C HIS A 485 -61.27 8.93 -10.41
N HIS A 486 -61.83 7.94 -11.10
CA HIS A 486 -61.43 7.35 -12.38
C HIS A 486 -61.22 8.35 -13.54
N GLY A 487 -60.32 8.01 -14.47
CA GLY A 487 -60.37 8.53 -15.85
C GLY A 487 -59.15 8.29 -16.73
N GLN A 488 -59.16 7.17 -17.46
CA GLN A 488 -58.67 6.94 -18.85
C GLN A 488 -57.40 7.63 -19.44
N LYS A 489 -56.53 6.76 -19.97
CA LYS A 489 -55.91 6.77 -21.32
C LYS A 489 -55.52 8.12 -21.98
N GLN A 490 -54.24 8.31 -22.32
CA GLN A 490 -53.65 8.33 -23.69
C GLN A 490 -52.30 9.08 -23.77
N HIS A 491 -51.41 8.50 -24.58
CA HIS A 491 -50.41 9.09 -25.47
C HIS A 491 -49.46 10.24 -25.06
N ASN A 492 -48.17 9.92 -25.23
CA ASN A 492 -47.14 10.61 -26.01
C ASN A 492 -46.76 12.08 -25.75
N LEU A 493 -45.42 12.25 -25.78
CA LEU A 493 -44.66 13.37 -26.32
C LEU A 493 -44.46 14.62 -25.45
N SER A 494 -43.25 14.68 -24.89
CA SER A 494 -42.24 15.76 -25.05
C SER A 494 -42.50 17.16 -24.46
N ARG A 495 -41.36 17.77 -24.06
CA ARG A 495 -41.09 19.18 -23.68
C ARG A 495 -41.29 19.49 -22.20
N CYS A 496 -40.18 19.74 -21.49
CA CYS A 496 -39.59 21.07 -21.25
C CYS A 496 -40.51 21.94 -20.40
N TYR A 497 -40.14 22.23 -19.16
CA TYR A 497 -39.56 23.52 -18.75
C TYR A 497 -39.19 23.51 -17.25
N CYS A 498 -38.29 24.42 -16.89
CA CYS A 498 -37.94 24.91 -15.56
C CYS A 498 -39.16 24.95 -14.60
N GLU A 499 -39.00 24.79 -13.28
CA GLU A 499 -38.55 25.87 -12.41
C GLU A 499 -38.12 25.34 -11.04
N THR A 500 -37.03 25.93 -10.56
CA THR A 500 -36.69 26.25 -9.17
C THR A 500 -37.78 26.01 -8.12
N LEU A 501 -37.43 25.22 -7.10
CA LEU A 501 -37.44 25.63 -5.68
C LEU A 501 -36.40 24.82 -4.91
#